data_AF-A0A2N6FTX7-F1
#
_entry.id   AF-A0A2N6FTX7-F1
#
_cell.length_a   1.000
_cell.length_b   1.000
_cell.length_c   1.000
_cell.angle_alpha   90.00
_cell.angle_beta   90.00
_cell.angle_gamma   90.00
#
_symmetry.space_group_name_H-M   'P 1'
#
loop_
_entity.id
_entity.type
_entity.pdbx_description
1 polymer ?
#
loop_
_entity_poly.entity_id
_entity_poly.type
_entity_poly.pdbx_seq_one_letter_code
_entity_poly.pdbx_strand_id
1 'polypeptide(L)'
;MIKKLNYEVKEKIVSLAGACFWFWNSFYSFLDSCGVSKRIQSQYPKETFNKYQVMRNVLERLEEKGEVETLNNIVSGFYRLNNAIDRDNLDESKAKGLLKEFKNLVGNDPIETEIKKKEQVAKRETAKQKIEENINFKKRLDQLNSRFMGLFSLSDMTPQQRGFKLEELFFDLLQLNEFEFTPPYKTTDGEQIDGHFKYEKFDYLVEIKWTEEVTKQKDLSIFDGKIRGKAQSTRGVFLSASGFDDNAINKFTGDSPRIIFLNGEDLALVLNGSFTLFDAMKAKVDALVRYGNTYLKLREI
;
A
#
# COMPACT_ATOMS: atom_id res chain seq x y z
N MET A 1 -31.99 0.47 7.71
CA MET A 1 -33.34 0.65 7.14
C MET A 1 -33.37 0.05 5.76
N ILE A 2 -34.22 -0.95 5.52
CA ILE A 2 -34.41 -1.58 4.21
C ILE A 2 -34.82 -0.45 3.25
N LYS A 3 -34.03 -0.20 2.20
CA LYS A 3 -34.40 0.73 1.13
C LYS A 3 -35.55 0.08 0.36
N LYS A 4 -36.79 0.31 0.82
CA LYS A 4 -37.98 0.01 0.01
C LYS A 4 -37.91 0.88 -1.24
N LEU A 5 -38.20 0.31 -2.41
CA LEU A 5 -38.31 1.10 -3.63
C LEU A 5 -39.44 2.12 -3.44
N ASN A 6 -39.25 3.34 -3.96
CA ASN A 6 -40.33 4.31 -4.03
C ASN A 6 -41.51 3.66 -4.78
N TYR A 7 -42.72 3.82 -4.26
CA TYR A 7 -43.96 3.32 -4.86
C TYR A 7 -44.07 3.66 -6.35
N GLU A 8 -43.77 4.90 -6.73
CA GLU A 8 -43.82 5.33 -8.14
C GLU A 8 -42.83 4.56 -9.02
N VAL A 9 -41.63 4.27 -8.50
CA VAL A 9 -40.60 3.50 -9.21
C VAL A 9 -41.06 2.06 -9.41
N LYS A 10 -41.71 1.45 -8.41
CA LYS A 10 -42.27 0.10 -8.53
C LYS A 10 -43.35 0.02 -9.59
N GLU A 11 -44.30 0.95 -9.57
CA GLU A 11 -45.40 0.98 -10.54
C GLU A 11 -44.86 1.15 -11.98
N LYS A 12 -43.81 1.95 -12.16
CA LYS A 12 -43.12 2.07 -13.45
C LYS A 12 -42.42 0.77 -13.86
N ILE A 13 -41.71 0.09 -12.96
CA ILE A 13 -41.09 -1.21 -13.24
C ILE A 13 -42.13 -2.26 -13.64
N VAL A 14 -43.24 -2.32 -12.91
CA VAL A 14 -44.36 -3.22 -13.23
C VAL A 14 -44.91 -2.92 -14.62
N SER A 15 -45.12 -1.64 -14.95
CA SER A 15 -45.58 -1.22 -16.27
C SER A 15 -44.59 -1.59 -17.39
N LEU A 16 -43.29 -1.46 -17.13
CA LEU A 16 -42.22 -1.81 -18.06
C LEU A 16 -42.12 -3.32 -18.33
N ALA A 17 -42.48 -4.17 -17.37
CA ALA A 17 -42.46 -5.63 -17.56
C ALA A 17 -43.34 -6.08 -18.74
N GLY A 18 -44.52 -5.48 -18.92
CA GLY A 18 -45.38 -5.77 -20.06
C GLY A 18 -45.09 -4.92 -21.30
N ALA A 19 -44.59 -3.70 -21.12
CA ALA A 19 -44.30 -2.80 -22.24
C ALA A 19 -42.97 -3.12 -22.96
N CYS A 20 -42.00 -3.74 -22.29
CA CYS A 20 -40.68 -4.05 -22.87
C CYS A 20 -40.54 -5.51 -23.31
N PHE A 21 -41.40 -6.42 -22.85
CA PHE A 21 -41.27 -7.85 -23.09
C PHE A 21 -42.59 -8.48 -23.58
N TRP A 22 -42.59 -8.96 -24.81
CA TRP A 22 -43.66 -9.74 -25.42
C TRP A 22 -43.49 -11.23 -25.10
N PHE A 23 -42.29 -11.77 -25.25
CA PHE A 23 -42.01 -13.17 -24.98
C PHE A 23 -41.71 -13.39 -23.50
N TRP A 24 -42.28 -14.46 -22.93
CA TRP A 24 -42.00 -14.87 -21.55
C TRP A 24 -40.53 -15.25 -21.34
N ASN A 25 -39.89 -15.86 -22.35
CA ASN A 25 -38.48 -16.22 -22.26
C ASN A 25 -37.58 -14.99 -22.13
N SER A 26 -37.85 -13.92 -22.90
CA SER A 26 -37.13 -12.64 -22.79
C SER A 26 -37.30 -12.03 -21.39
N PHE A 27 -38.52 -12.04 -20.85
CA PHE A 27 -38.80 -11.52 -19.52
C PHE A 27 -38.10 -12.32 -18.40
N TYR A 28 -38.20 -13.65 -18.42
CA TYR A 28 -37.51 -14.48 -17.43
C TYR A 28 -35.99 -14.39 -17.54
N SER A 29 -35.44 -14.33 -18.75
CA SER A 29 -34.01 -14.12 -18.95
C SER A 29 -33.53 -12.78 -18.40
N PHE A 30 -34.34 -11.72 -18.55
CA PHE A 30 -34.07 -10.45 -17.90
C PHE A 30 -34.06 -10.57 -16.37
N LEU A 31 -35.06 -11.22 -15.76
CA LEU A 31 -35.12 -11.43 -14.32
C LEU A 31 -33.92 -12.25 -13.81
N ASP A 32 -33.51 -13.29 -14.55
CA ASP A 32 -32.33 -14.09 -14.25
C ASP A 32 -31.06 -13.23 -14.25
N SER A 33 -30.90 -12.37 -15.27
CA SER A 33 -29.74 -11.46 -15.37
C SER A 33 -29.68 -10.45 -14.23
N CYS A 34 -30.81 -10.16 -13.59
CA CYS A 34 -30.89 -9.29 -12.41
C CYS A 34 -30.64 -10.04 -11.09
N GLY A 35 -30.45 -11.37 -11.13
CA GLY A 35 -30.23 -12.21 -9.95
C GLY A 35 -31.52 -12.69 -9.28
N VAL A 36 -32.69 -12.57 -9.91
CA VAL A 36 -33.94 -13.06 -9.34
C VAL A 36 -33.93 -14.59 -9.35
N SER A 37 -33.95 -15.22 -8.18
CA SER A 37 -33.89 -16.69 -8.09
C SER A 37 -35.06 -17.38 -8.80
N LYS A 38 -34.77 -18.51 -9.47
CA LYS A 38 -35.79 -19.36 -10.11
C LYS A 38 -36.90 -19.80 -9.16
N ARG A 39 -36.59 -19.98 -7.86
CA ARG A 39 -37.55 -20.32 -6.82
C ARG A 39 -38.61 -19.25 -6.60
N ILE A 40 -38.27 -17.96 -6.72
CA ILE A 40 -39.24 -16.86 -6.64
C ILE A 40 -40.06 -16.83 -7.93
N GLN A 41 -39.42 -16.97 -9.08
CA GLN A 41 -40.11 -16.96 -10.39
C GLN A 41 -41.15 -18.09 -10.50
N SER A 42 -40.82 -19.30 -10.04
CA SER A 42 -41.71 -20.47 -10.11
C SER A 42 -42.95 -20.37 -9.22
N GLN A 43 -42.99 -19.43 -8.26
CA GLN A 43 -44.19 -19.19 -7.45
C GLN A 43 -45.30 -18.48 -8.23
N TYR A 44 -44.96 -17.87 -9.37
CA TYR A 44 -45.89 -17.10 -10.20
C TYR A 44 -45.86 -17.63 -11.64
N PRO A 45 -46.44 -18.81 -11.90
CA PRO A 45 -46.43 -19.46 -13.22
C PRO A 45 -47.19 -18.63 -14.26
N LYS A 46 -46.66 -18.59 -15.50
CA LYS A 46 -47.20 -17.81 -16.62
C LYS A 46 -48.61 -18.23 -17.05
N GLU A 47 -49.02 -19.44 -16.70
CA GLU A 47 -50.34 -20.00 -16.96
C GLU A 47 -51.42 -19.34 -16.11
N THR A 48 -51.04 -18.77 -14.96
CA THR A 48 -51.96 -18.13 -13.99
C THR A 48 -51.77 -16.62 -13.92
N PHE A 49 -50.53 -16.14 -14.10
CA PHE A 49 -50.19 -14.73 -13.91
C PHE A 49 -49.71 -14.09 -15.21
N ASN A 50 -50.10 -12.84 -15.43
CA ASN A 50 -49.50 -12.02 -16.48
C ASN A 50 -48.20 -11.33 -16.01
N LYS A 51 -47.40 -10.78 -16.93
CA LYS A 51 -46.08 -10.20 -16.60
C LYS A 51 -46.14 -9.06 -15.59
N TYR A 52 -47.21 -8.26 -15.59
CA TYR A 52 -47.42 -7.18 -14.62
C TYR A 52 -47.59 -7.74 -13.21
N GLN A 53 -48.44 -8.78 -13.06
CA GLN A 53 -48.65 -9.46 -11.78
C GLN A 53 -47.39 -10.17 -11.31
N VAL A 54 -46.68 -10.86 -12.21
CA VAL A 54 -45.40 -11.52 -11.87
C VAL A 54 -44.38 -10.49 -11.38
N MET A 55 -44.18 -9.39 -12.11
CA MET A 55 -43.24 -8.35 -11.71
C MET A 55 -43.59 -7.74 -10.35
N ARG A 56 -44.88 -7.44 -10.11
CA ARG A 56 -45.35 -6.89 -8.84
C ARG A 56 -45.04 -7.84 -7.68
N ASN A 57 -45.45 -9.10 -7.80
CA ASN A 57 -45.25 -10.09 -6.75
C ASN A 57 -43.76 -10.40 -6.53
N VAL A 58 -42.94 -10.41 -7.59
CA VAL A 58 -41.48 -10.55 -7.48
C VAL A 58 -40.88 -9.39 -6.68
N LEU A 59 -41.24 -8.13 -7.00
CA LEU A 59 -40.75 -6.96 -6.26
C LEU A 59 -41.16 -7.02 -4.78
N GLU A 60 -42.43 -7.33 -4.50
CA GLU A 60 -42.94 -7.47 -3.13
C GLU A 60 -42.17 -8.54 -2.36
N ARG A 61 -41.96 -9.71 -2.98
CA ARG A 61 -41.27 -10.83 -2.34
C ARG A 61 -39.79 -10.53 -2.06
N LEU A 62 -39.12 -9.83 -2.95
CA LEU A 62 -37.73 -9.40 -2.76
C LEU A 62 -37.62 -8.36 -1.63
N GLU A 63 -38.58 -7.45 -1.51
CA GLU A 63 -38.62 -6.48 -0.42
C GLU A 63 -38.90 -7.12 0.95
N GLU A 64 -39.85 -8.05 1.03
CA GLU A 64 -40.15 -8.81 2.24
C GLU A 64 -38.92 -9.56 2.76
N LYS A 65 -38.13 -10.12 1.84
CA LYS A 65 -36.89 -10.83 2.16
C LYS A 65 -35.69 -9.90 2.39
N GLY A 66 -35.80 -8.62 2.11
CA GLY A 66 -34.69 -7.67 2.20
C GLY A 66 -33.59 -7.88 1.15
N GLU A 67 -33.91 -8.45 -0.02
CA GLU A 67 -32.97 -8.67 -1.12
C GLU A 67 -32.68 -7.36 -1.90
N VAL A 68 -32.07 -6.38 -1.22
CA VAL A 68 -31.83 -5.02 -1.73
C VAL A 68 -30.95 -5.01 -2.98
N GLU A 69 -29.97 -5.91 -3.07
CA GLU A 69 -29.08 -6.01 -4.23
C GLU A 69 -29.85 -6.44 -5.48
N THR A 70 -30.68 -7.48 -5.39
CA THR A 70 -31.54 -7.95 -6.48
C THR A 70 -32.51 -6.87 -6.94
N LEU A 71 -33.11 -6.11 -6.01
CA LEU A 71 -33.98 -4.97 -6.33
C LEU A 71 -33.23 -3.87 -7.09
N ASN A 72 -32.02 -3.50 -6.65
CA ASN A 72 -31.18 -2.53 -7.35
C ASN A 72 -30.77 -3.02 -8.74
N ASN A 73 -30.49 -4.33 -8.90
CA ASN A 73 -30.18 -4.93 -10.19
C ASN A 73 -31.36 -4.86 -11.15
N ILE A 74 -32.59 -5.09 -10.69
CA ILE A 74 -33.80 -4.91 -11.50
C ILE A 74 -33.94 -3.46 -11.97
N VAL A 75 -33.80 -2.49 -11.05
CA VAL A 75 -33.86 -1.05 -11.39
C VAL A 75 -32.81 -0.72 -12.46
N SER A 76 -31.59 -1.20 -12.28
CA SER A 76 -30.47 -0.93 -13.18
C SER A 76 -30.62 -1.64 -14.53
N GLY A 77 -31.18 -2.86 -14.51
CA GLY A 77 -31.52 -3.61 -15.71
C GLY A 77 -32.49 -2.82 -16.58
N PHE A 78 -33.58 -2.32 -16.01
CA PHE A 78 -34.51 -1.45 -16.72
C PHE A 78 -33.88 -0.10 -17.10
N TYR A 79 -33.02 0.47 -16.26
CA TYR A 79 -32.35 1.75 -16.55
C TYR A 79 -31.44 1.66 -17.78
N ARG A 80 -30.83 0.49 -18.03
CA ARG A 80 -29.97 0.25 -19.19
C ARG A 80 -30.74 -0.01 -20.48
N LEU A 81 -32.04 -0.33 -20.41
CA LEU A 81 -32.86 -0.50 -21.60
C LEU A 81 -33.09 0.86 -22.28
N ASN A 82 -32.90 0.88 -23.59
CA ASN A 82 -33.21 2.05 -24.42
C ASN A 82 -34.49 1.87 -25.23
N ASN A 83 -34.87 0.62 -25.50
CA ASN A 83 -36.03 0.24 -26.31
C ASN A 83 -36.66 -1.03 -25.71
N ALA A 84 -37.85 -1.40 -26.19
CA ALA A 84 -38.38 -2.74 -25.94
C ALA A 84 -37.39 -3.82 -26.43
N ILE A 85 -37.40 -4.99 -25.78
CA ILE A 85 -36.58 -6.13 -26.19
C ILE A 85 -37.20 -6.81 -27.41
N ASP A 86 -38.52 -7.06 -27.36
CA ASP A 86 -39.24 -7.75 -28.43
C ASP A 86 -39.93 -6.73 -29.37
N ARG A 87 -39.13 -5.84 -29.98
CA ARG A 87 -39.60 -4.63 -30.68
C ARG A 87 -40.65 -4.90 -31.74
N ASP A 88 -40.52 -6.00 -32.49
CA ASP A 88 -41.41 -6.34 -33.60
C ASP A 88 -42.84 -6.71 -33.15
N ASN A 89 -43.04 -6.95 -31.86
CA ASN A 89 -44.32 -7.41 -31.30
C ASN A 89 -44.96 -6.41 -30.33
N LEU A 90 -44.38 -5.21 -30.17
CA LEU A 90 -44.76 -4.24 -29.15
C LEU A 90 -44.85 -2.82 -29.72
N ASP A 91 -45.60 -1.97 -29.02
CA ASP A 91 -45.60 -0.53 -29.27
C ASP A 91 -44.28 0.08 -28.75
N GLU A 92 -43.32 0.25 -29.67
CA GLU A 92 -42.00 0.79 -29.34
C GLU A 92 -42.06 2.23 -28.84
N SER A 93 -43.01 3.04 -29.33
CA SER A 93 -43.19 4.43 -28.89
C SER A 93 -43.60 4.48 -27.43
N LYS A 94 -44.60 3.65 -27.06
CA LYS A 94 -45.05 3.52 -25.67
C LYS A 94 -43.95 3.01 -24.75
N ALA A 95 -43.19 1.99 -25.17
CA ALA A 95 -42.09 1.45 -24.39
C ALA A 95 -40.98 2.49 -24.15
N LYS A 96 -40.59 3.25 -25.19
CA LYS A 96 -39.62 4.35 -25.08
C LYS A 96 -40.11 5.45 -24.14
N GLY A 97 -41.39 5.82 -24.22
CA GLY A 97 -42.00 6.80 -23.31
C GLY A 97 -41.88 6.37 -21.85
N LEU A 98 -42.29 5.14 -21.54
CA LEU A 98 -42.20 4.59 -20.18
C LEU A 98 -40.76 4.47 -19.67
N LEU A 99 -39.82 4.04 -20.52
CA LEU A 99 -38.39 3.97 -20.16
C LEU A 99 -37.80 5.35 -19.86
N LYS A 100 -38.20 6.37 -20.64
CA LYS A 100 -37.78 7.76 -20.41
C LYS A 100 -38.32 8.30 -19.10
N GLU A 101 -39.60 8.09 -18.82
CA GLU A 101 -40.21 8.47 -17.54
C GLU A 101 -39.56 7.76 -16.36
N PHE A 102 -39.27 6.47 -16.50
CA PHE A 102 -38.57 5.69 -15.48
C PHE A 102 -37.16 6.24 -15.21
N LYS A 103 -36.39 6.54 -16.26
CA LYS A 103 -35.05 7.16 -16.12
C LYS A 103 -35.11 8.50 -15.40
N ASN A 104 -36.08 9.35 -15.76
CA ASN A 104 -36.30 10.64 -15.10
C ASN A 104 -36.64 10.48 -13.62
N LEU A 105 -37.44 9.47 -13.28
CA LEU A 105 -37.86 9.20 -11.90
C LEU A 105 -36.71 8.65 -11.03
N VAL A 106 -35.86 7.80 -11.62
CA VAL A 106 -34.69 7.22 -10.93
C VAL A 106 -33.52 8.21 -10.84
N GLY A 107 -33.41 9.15 -11.79
CA GLY A 107 -32.35 10.14 -11.87
C GLY A 107 -31.03 9.53 -12.37
N ASN A 108 -30.25 8.95 -11.47
CA ASN A 108 -28.97 8.29 -11.76
C ASN A 108 -29.04 6.79 -11.46
N ASP A 109 -28.24 5.97 -12.15
CA ASP A 109 -28.11 4.54 -11.84
C ASP A 109 -27.79 4.35 -10.34
N PRO A 110 -28.70 3.76 -9.54
CA PRO A 110 -28.53 3.62 -8.10
C PRO A 110 -27.33 2.76 -7.73
N ILE A 111 -26.98 1.78 -8.57
CA ILE A 111 -25.81 0.92 -8.36
C ILE A 111 -24.52 1.73 -8.55
N GLU A 112 -24.45 2.56 -9.60
CA GLU A 112 -23.26 3.39 -9.84
C GLU A 112 -23.01 4.37 -8.69
N THR A 113 -24.08 4.90 -8.10
CA THR A 113 -24.00 5.79 -6.93
C THR A 113 -23.49 5.05 -5.68
N GLU A 114 -23.89 3.80 -5.50
CA GLU A 114 -23.49 2.98 -4.36
C GLU A 114 -22.04 2.48 -4.48
N ILE A 115 -21.59 2.16 -5.69
CA ILE A 115 -20.18 1.87 -6.01
C ILE A 115 -19.30 3.08 -5.68
N LYS A 116 -19.65 4.27 -6.17
CA LYS A 116 -18.91 5.52 -5.89
C LYS A 116 -18.79 5.82 -4.39
N LYS A 117 -19.85 5.55 -3.61
CA LYS A 117 -19.81 5.71 -2.15
C LYS A 117 -18.85 4.72 -1.48
N LYS A 118 -18.88 3.44 -1.86
CA LYS A 118 -17.94 2.43 -1.34
C LYS A 118 -16.50 2.79 -1.65
N GLU A 119 -16.20 3.22 -2.87
CA GLU A 119 -14.87 3.68 -3.26
C GLU A 119 -14.39 4.89 -2.43
N GLN A 120 -15.27 5.87 -2.16
CA GLN A 120 -14.93 7.02 -1.33
C GLN A 120 -14.63 6.63 0.12
N VAL A 121 -15.37 5.67 0.69
CA VAL A 121 -15.11 5.15 2.04
C VAL A 121 -13.76 4.45 2.09
N ALA A 122 -13.48 3.54 1.14
CA ALA A 122 -12.20 2.83 1.07
C ALA A 122 -11.01 3.79 0.90
N LYS A 123 -11.15 4.85 0.07
CA LYS A 123 -10.14 5.91 -0.08
C LYS A 123 -9.90 6.67 1.22
N ARG A 124 -10.94 6.94 2.02
CA ARG A 124 -10.81 7.62 3.31
C ARG A 124 -10.16 6.73 4.37
N GLU A 125 -10.49 5.44 4.39
CA GLU A 125 -9.90 4.47 5.32
C GLU A 125 -8.40 4.28 5.04
N THR A 126 -8.03 4.08 3.78
CA THR A 126 -6.62 3.97 3.37
C THR A 126 -5.82 5.24 3.66
N ALA A 127 -6.42 6.43 3.46
CA ALA A 127 -5.78 7.69 3.83
C ALA A 127 -5.57 7.82 5.35
N LYS A 128 -6.56 7.41 6.16
CA LYS A 128 -6.43 7.39 7.62
C LYS A 128 -5.33 6.45 8.10
N GLN A 129 -5.27 5.23 7.56
CA GLN A 129 -4.24 4.25 7.87
C GLN A 129 -2.84 4.80 7.58
N LYS A 130 -2.63 5.39 6.40
CA LYS A 130 -1.34 6.02 6.05
C LYS A 130 -0.94 7.16 6.99
N ILE A 131 -1.90 7.97 7.44
CA ILE A 131 -1.63 9.05 8.39
C ILE A 131 -1.19 8.46 9.74
N GLU A 132 -1.88 7.43 10.22
CA GLU A 132 -1.57 6.75 11.47
C GLU A 132 -0.20 6.05 11.44
N GLU A 133 0.11 5.36 10.32
CA GLU A 133 1.42 4.77 10.05
C GLU A 133 2.53 5.83 10.09
N ASN A 134 2.35 6.96 9.41
CA ASN A 134 3.32 8.06 9.40
C ASN A 134 3.54 8.66 10.80
N ILE A 135 2.48 8.82 11.59
CA ILE A 135 2.58 9.31 12.97
C ILE A 135 3.38 8.32 13.83
N ASN A 136 3.08 7.03 13.71
CA ASN A 136 3.79 5.99 14.46
C ASN A 136 5.26 5.88 14.04
N PHE A 137 5.55 5.95 12.73
CA PHE A 137 6.91 5.97 12.20
C PHE A 137 7.70 7.15 12.78
N LYS A 138 7.16 8.37 12.69
CA LYS A 138 7.81 9.58 13.22
C LYS A 138 8.08 9.46 14.72
N LYS A 139 7.11 8.97 15.49
CA LYS A 139 7.29 8.77 16.94
C LYS A 139 8.42 7.80 17.26
N ARG A 140 8.54 6.70 16.51
CA ARG A 140 9.64 5.73 16.70
C ARG A 140 10.98 6.32 16.29
N LEU A 141 11.01 7.09 15.19
CA LEU A 141 12.21 7.80 14.76
C LEU A 141 12.68 8.81 15.82
N ASP A 142 11.76 9.59 16.40
CA ASP A 142 12.05 10.54 17.49
C ASP A 142 12.60 9.83 18.75
N GLN A 143 12.13 8.61 19.05
CA GLN A 143 12.66 7.78 20.13
C GLN A 143 14.10 7.32 19.86
N LEU A 144 14.39 6.88 18.62
CA LEU A 144 15.75 6.53 18.20
C LEU A 144 16.67 7.75 18.25
N ASN A 145 16.22 8.91 17.76
CA ASN A 145 16.97 10.15 17.84
C ASN A 145 17.30 10.54 19.29
N SER A 146 16.33 10.42 20.20
CA SER A 146 16.53 10.70 21.63
C SER A 146 17.57 9.76 22.26
N ARG A 147 17.53 8.46 21.91
CA ARG A 147 18.53 7.47 22.34
C ARG A 147 19.93 7.84 21.83
N PHE A 148 20.04 8.23 20.56
CA PHE A 148 21.30 8.62 19.95
C PHE A 148 21.91 9.86 20.62
N MET A 149 21.11 10.91 20.85
CA MET A 149 21.56 12.10 21.58
C MET A 149 22.00 11.78 23.01
N GLY A 150 21.36 10.81 23.65
CA GLY A 150 21.75 10.30 24.97
C GLY A 150 23.16 9.71 24.99
N LEU A 151 23.64 9.11 23.90
CA LEU A 151 24.99 8.51 23.83
C LEU A 151 26.11 9.56 23.99
N PHE A 152 25.87 10.81 23.60
CA PHE A 152 26.82 11.91 23.76
C PHE A 152 26.80 12.54 25.17
N SER A 153 25.67 12.44 25.88
CA SER A 153 25.43 13.19 27.13
C SER A 153 25.79 12.41 28.39
N LEU A 154 26.04 11.11 28.29
CA LEU A 154 26.27 10.24 29.45
C LEU A 154 27.77 10.13 29.75
N SER A 155 28.21 10.79 30.83
CA SER A 155 29.58 10.73 31.37
C SER A 155 29.99 9.34 31.85
N ASP A 156 29.04 8.43 32.06
CA ASP A 156 29.24 7.18 32.79
C ASP A 156 29.39 5.95 31.86
N MET A 157 29.45 6.14 30.54
CA MET A 157 29.61 5.06 29.57
C MET A 157 31.01 5.04 28.97
N THR A 158 31.62 3.85 28.93
CA THR A 158 32.87 3.64 28.19
C THR A 158 32.63 3.71 26.68
N PRO A 159 33.66 3.99 25.86
CA PRO A 159 33.53 3.96 24.40
C PRO A 159 32.98 2.62 23.86
N GLN A 160 33.34 1.50 24.48
CA GLN A 160 32.81 0.18 24.09
C GLN A 160 31.30 0.06 24.35
N GLN A 161 30.82 0.54 25.50
CA GLN A 161 29.39 0.52 25.82
C GLN A 161 28.60 1.42 24.86
N ARG A 162 29.14 2.58 24.49
CA ARG A 162 28.54 3.46 23.47
C ARG A 162 28.51 2.80 22.10
N GLY A 163 29.58 2.09 21.71
CA GLY A 163 29.64 1.32 20.46
C GLY A 163 28.53 0.27 20.38
N PHE A 164 28.37 -0.54 21.43
CA PHE A 164 27.30 -1.54 21.50
C PHE A 164 25.90 -0.90 21.45
N LYS A 165 25.70 0.22 22.14
CA LYS A 165 24.41 0.95 22.09
C LYS A 165 24.13 1.59 20.72
N LEU A 166 25.17 2.04 20.02
CA LEU A 166 25.06 2.56 18.67
C LEU A 166 24.72 1.44 17.67
N GLU A 167 25.29 0.25 17.87
CA GLU A 167 24.98 -0.94 17.08
C GLU A 167 23.51 -1.33 17.22
N GLU A 168 23.02 -1.50 18.46
CA GLU A 168 21.58 -1.74 18.73
C GLU A 168 20.71 -0.68 18.03
N LEU A 169 21.08 0.60 18.15
CA LEU A 169 20.33 1.70 17.57
C LEU A 169 20.29 1.65 16.03
N PHE A 170 21.41 1.29 15.39
CA PHE A 170 21.49 1.20 13.94
C PHE A 170 20.60 0.07 13.39
N PHE A 171 20.58 -1.09 14.06
CA PHE A 171 19.69 -2.19 13.65
C PHE A 171 18.22 -1.89 13.93
N ASP A 172 17.90 -1.19 15.02
CA ASP A 172 16.54 -0.70 15.26
C ASP A 172 16.10 0.30 14.17
N LEU A 173 17.03 1.13 13.67
CA LEU A 173 16.78 2.04 12.56
C LEU A 173 16.55 1.28 11.24
N LEU A 174 17.36 0.24 10.94
CA LEU A 174 17.14 -0.63 9.79
C LEU A 174 15.77 -1.33 9.87
N GLN A 175 15.41 -1.84 11.04
CA GLN A 175 14.11 -2.46 11.28
C GLN A 175 12.95 -1.47 11.07
N LEU A 176 13.08 -0.25 11.58
CA LEU A 176 12.07 0.80 11.40
C LEU A 176 11.86 1.15 9.92
N ASN A 177 12.91 1.09 9.12
CA ASN A 177 12.86 1.34 7.67
C ASN A 177 12.65 0.06 6.85
N GLU A 178 12.27 -1.06 7.48
CA GLU A 178 11.92 -2.33 6.85
C GLU A 178 13.03 -2.93 5.96
N PHE A 179 14.30 -2.71 6.32
CA PHE A 179 15.42 -3.35 5.65
C PHE A 179 15.50 -4.85 6.02
N GLU A 180 15.92 -5.70 5.08
CA GLU A 180 16.35 -7.06 5.41
C GLU A 180 17.75 -6.99 6.04
N PHE A 181 17.92 -7.50 7.26
CA PHE A 181 19.19 -7.47 7.96
C PHE A 181 19.44 -8.71 8.83
N THR A 182 20.72 -8.94 9.13
CA THR A 182 21.21 -9.89 10.13
C THR A 182 21.92 -9.11 11.23
N PRO A 183 21.47 -9.20 12.50
CA PRO A 183 22.19 -8.64 13.66
C PRO A 183 23.62 -9.20 13.79
N PRO A 184 24.44 -8.68 14.72
CA PRO A 184 25.82 -9.13 14.92
C PRO A 184 25.94 -10.65 15.03
N TYR A 185 26.93 -11.21 14.36
CA TYR A 185 27.15 -12.66 14.30
C TYR A 185 28.64 -13.01 14.19
N LYS A 186 28.94 -14.29 14.40
CA LYS A 186 30.26 -14.86 14.17
C LYS A 186 30.21 -15.84 13.01
N THR A 187 31.18 -15.76 12.12
CA THR A 187 31.36 -16.75 11.05
C THR A 187 31.92 -18.06 11.62
N THR A 188 31.93 -19.11 10.80
CA THR A 188 32.41 -20.44 11.19
C THR A 188 33.89 -20.47 11.58
N ASP A 189 34.69 -19.58 11.00
CA ASP A 189 36.11 -19.36 11.30
C ASP A 189 36.34 -18.41 12.51
N GLY A 190 35.27 -17.94 13.15
CA GLY A 190 35.32 -17.13 14.37
C GLY A 190 35.46 -15.62 14.14
N GLU A 191 35.45 -15.15 12.89
CA GLU A 191 35.43 -13.72 12.57
C GLU A 191 34.13 -13.07 13.05
N GLN A 192 34.25 -11.98 13.83
CA GLN A 192 33.11 -11.20 14.31
C GLN A 192 32.72 -10.15 13.28
N ILE A 193 31.43 -10.14 12.96
CA ILE A 193 30.78 -9.19 12.05
C ILE A 193 29.69 -8.47 12.83
N ASP A 194 29.75 -7.14 12.87
CA ASP A 194 28.79 -6.32 13.62
C ASP A 194 27.39 -6.37 12.98
N GLY A 195 27.32 -6.77 11.72
CA GLY A 195 26.14 -7.38 11.12
C GLY A 195 26.10 -7.15 9.62
N HIS A 196 24.90 -7.27 9.05
CA HIS A 196 24.70 -7.24 7.62
C HIS A 196 23.30 -6.72 7.29
N PHE A 197 23.16 -6.02 6.17
CA PHE A 197 21.85 -5.71 5.61
C PHE A 197 21.86 -5.71 4.08
N LYS A 198 20.67 -5.84 3.49
CA LYS A 198 20.49 -5.73 2.05
C LYS A 198 19.98 -4.36 1.68
N TYR A 199 20.57 -3.80 0.63
CA TYR A 199 20.05 -2.60 -0.01
C TYR A 199 20.10 -2.76 -1.52
N GLU A 200 18.95 -2.55 -2.15
CA GLU A 200 18.70 -2.89 -3.56
C GLU A 200 19.08 -4.36 -3.86
N LYS A 201 20.12 -4.57 -4.68
CA LYS A 201 20.59 -5.90 -5.12
C LYS A 201 21.91 -6.31 -4.47
N PHE A 202 22.36 -5.58 -3.45
CA PHE A 202 23.67 -5.78 -2.85
C PHE A 202 23.57 -6.04 -1.34
N ASP A 203 24.49 -6.85 -0.87
CA ASP A 203 24.72 -7.14 0.54
C ASP A 203 25.76 -6.17 1.10
N TYR A 204 25.45 -5.55 2.24
CA TYR A 204 26.32 -4.64 2.96
C TYR A 204 26.69 -5.26 4.30
N LEU A 205 27.97 -5.59 4.49
CA LEU A 205 28.49 -5.83 5.83
C LEU A 205 28.55 -4.52 6.59
N VAL A 206 28.39 -4.58 7.90
CA VAL A 206 28.37 -3.44 8.79
C VAL A 206 29.53 -3.56 9.78
N GLU A 207 30.23 -2.44 10.00
CA GLU A 207 31.14 -2.25 11.13
C GLU A 207 30.78 -0.92 11.82
N ILE A 208 30.65 -0.94 13.15
CA ILE A 208 30.22 0.23 13.93
C ILE A 208 31.26 0.55 15.00
N LYS A 209 31.74 1.79 14.99
CA LYS A 209 32.79 2.24 15.90
C LYS A 209 32.41 3.53 16.62
N TRP A 210 32.55 3.49 17.95
CA TRP A 210 32.47 4.66 18.82
C TRP A 210 33.79 4.85 19.56
N THR A 211 34.62 5.79 19.08
CA THR A 211 35.89 6.18 19.70
C THR A 211 35.99 7.69 19.81
N GLU A 212 36.84 8.22 20.70
CA GLU A 212 37.08 9.67 20.76
C GLU A 212 37.83 10.17 19.52
N GLU A 213 38.77 9.37 19.02
CA GLU A 213 39.53 9.69 17.81
C GLU A 213 38.79 9.28 16.53
N VAL A 214 39.10 10.00 15.44
CA VAL A 214 38.69 9.65 14.08
C VAL A 214 39.19 8.27 13.68
N THR A 215 38.37 7.53 12.93
CA THR A 215 38.74 6.21 12.41
C THR A 215 39.94 6.30 11.46
N LYS A 216 40.96 5.46 11.70
CA LYS A 216 42.22 5.45 10.94
C LYS A 216 42.20 4.38 9.85
N GLN A 217 43.12 4.50 8.89
CA GLN A 217 43.25 3.57 7.76
C GLN A 217 43.32 2.09 8.18
N LYS A 218 44.00 1.78 9.29
CA LYS A 218 44.16 0.41 9.80
C LYS A 218 42.82 -0.28 10.03
N ASP A 219 41.86 0.41 10.64
CA ASP A 219 40.54 -0.15 10.95
C ASP A 219 39.76 -0.47 9.66
N LEU A 220 39.80 0.45 8.70
CA LEU A 220 39.17 0.26 7.39
C LEU A 220 39.83 -0.88 6.61
N SER A 221 41.15 -1.04 6.69
CA SER A 221 41.86 -2.15 6.04
C SER A 221 41.49 -3.51 6.63
N ILE A 222 41.28 -3.59 7.95
CA ILE A 222 40.77 -4.80 8.60
C ILE A 222 39.38 -5.12 8.05
N PHE A 223 38.47 -4.13 8.02
CA PHE A 223 37.12 -4.32 7.52
C PHE A 223 37.06 -4.67 6.02
N ASP A 224 37.85 -4.02 5.18
CA ASP A 224 37.98 -4.35 3.74
C ASP A 224 38.47 -5.79 3.54
N GLY A 225 39.37 -6.26 4.40
CA GLY A 225 39.80 -7.66 4.44
C GLY A 225 38.62 -8.61 4.66
N LYS A 226 37.75 -8.31 5.64
CA LYS A 226 36.54 -9.11 5.92
C LYS A 226 35.62 -9.17 4.70
N ILE A 227 35.42 -8.03 4.02
CA ILE A 227 34.57 -7.93 2.82
C ILE A 227 35.16 -8.71 1.65
N ARG A 228 36.48 -8.64 1.41
CA ARG A 228 37.16 -9.37 0.34
C ARG A 228 37.08 -10.89 0.51
N GLY A 229 36.90 -11.38 1.73
CA GLY A 229 36.63 -12.78 2.01
C GLY A 229 35.22 -13.26 1.62
N LYS A 230 34.33 -12.36 1.16
CA LYS A 230 32.95 -12.69 0.77
C LYS A 230 32.75 -12.61 -0.75
N ALA A 231 31.50 -12.68 -1.22
CA ALA A 231 31.18 -12.57 -2.64
C ALA A 231 31.68 -11.25 -3.24
N GLN A 232 32.05 -11.24 -4.52
CA GLN A 232 32.58 -10.03 -5.18
C GLN A 232 31.60 -8.84 -5.16
N SER A 233 30.30 -9.11 -5.08
CA SER A 233 29.25 -8.09 -4.97
C SER A 233 29.04 -7.54 -3.56
N THR A 234 29.65 -8.14 -2.53
CA THR A 234 29.52 -7.68 -1.15
C THR A 234 30.21 -6.33 -0.97
N ARG A 235 29.50 -5.40 -0.34
CA ARG A 235 29.95 -4.05 -0.01
C ARG A 235 30.02 -3.88 1.51
N GLY A 236 30.57 -2.77 1.95
CA GLY A 236 30.64 -2.40 3.36
C GLY A 236 29.92 -1.10 3.65
N VAL A 237 29.39 -1.00 4.86
CA VAL A 237 29.08 0.25 5.53
C VAL A 237 29.93 0.31 6.80
N PHE A 238 30.72 1.36 6.92
CA PHE A 238 31.47 1.64 8.13
C PHE A 238 30.86 2.88 8.80
N LEU A 239 30.32 2.73 9.99
CA LEU A 239 29.76 3.82 10.78
C LEU A 239 30.74 4.20 11.90
N SER A 240 31.31 5.40 11.81
CA SER A 240 32.21 5.95 12.83
C SER A 240 31.59 7.18 13.48
N ALA A 241 31.25 7.09 14.77
CA ALA A 241 30.62 8.21 15.48
C ALA A 241 31.44 9.52 15.39
N SER A 242 32.78 9.39 15.44
CA SER A 242 33.72 10.53 15.40
C SER A 242 34.27 10.83 14.00
N GLY A 243 33.77 10.15 12.95
CA GLY A 243 34.21 10.35 11.57
C GLY A 243 35.55 9.66 11.23
N PHE A 244 36.23 10.16 10.21
CA PHE A 244 37.34 9.48 9.54
C PHE A 244 38.52 10.43 9.29
N ASP A 245 39.73 9.89 9.34
CA ASP A 245 40.97 10.62 9.00
C ASP A 245 41.08 10.86 7.48
N ASP A 246 41.60 12.02 7.07
CA ASP A 246 41.74 12.38 5.65
C ASP A 246 42.60 11.38 4.86
N ASN A 247 43.67 10.84 5.46
CA ASN A 247 44.49 9.84 4.79
C ASN A 247 43.71 8.53 4.59
N ALA A 248 42.84 8.19 5.54
CA ALA A 248 41.98 7.04 5.47
C ALA A 248 40.92 7.21 4.36
N ILE A 249 40.30 8.40 4.25
CA ILE A 249 39.37 8.73 3.17
C ILE A 249 40.05 8.64 1.80
N ASN A 250 41.21 9.29 1.65
CA ASN A 250 41.95 9.31 0.39
C ASN A 250 42.41 7.91 -0.05
N LYS A 251 42.74 7.02 0.89
CA LYS A 251 43.19 5.66 0.56
C LYS A 251 42.07 4.78 0.00
N PHE A 252 40.84 4.96 0.47
CA PHE A 252 39.70 4.11 0.12
C PHE A 252 38.81 4.70 -0.98
N THR A 253 38.99 5.99 -1.29
CA THR A 253 38.36 6.64 -2.44
C THR A 253 39.10 6.29 -3.73
N GLY A 254 38.37 5.98 -4.80
CA GLY A 254 38.92 5.76 -6.15
C GLY A 254 39.57 4.39 -6.42
N ASP A 255 40.25 3.75 -5.47
CA ASP A 255 40.89 2.43 -5.65
C ASP A 255 39.94 1.27 -5.31
N SER A 256 39.15 0.82 -6.29
CA SER A 256 38.14 -0.25 -6.13
C SER A 256 37.19 -0.03 -4.93
N PRO A 257 36.56 1.15 -4.83
CA PRO A 257 35.83 1.58 -3.63
C PRO A 257 34.58 0.72 -3.43
N ARG A 258 34.44 0.15 -2.23
CA ARG A 258 33.35 -0.76 -1.87
C ARG A 258 32.76 -0.53 -0.48
N ILE A 259 33.30 0.42 0.25
CA ILE A 259 32.89 0.74 1.62
C ILE A 259 32.30 2.14 1.62
N ILE A 260 31.07 2.26 2.10
CA ILE A 260 30.42 3.54 2.35
C ILE A 260 30.74 3.98 3.76
N PHE A 261 31.21 5.21 3.90
CA PHE A 261 31.50 5.81 5.18
C PHE A 261 30.28 6.61 5.67
N LEU A 262 29.86 6.30 6.89
CA LEU A 262 28.84 7.01 7.63
C LEU A 262 29.47 7.57 8.90
N ASN A 263 29.21 8.84 9.21
CA ASN A 263 29.61 9.42 10.47
C ASN A 263 28.41 9.68 11.40
N GLY A 264 28.66 10.14 12.63
CA GLY A 264 27.60 10.51 13.56
C GLY A 264 26.69 11.64 13.06
N GLU A 265 27.20 12.56 12.25
CA GLU A 265 26.41 13.67 11.67
C GLU A 265 25.42 13.17 10.60
N ASP A 266 25.85 12.26 9.73
CA ASP A 266 25.00 11.58 8.75
C ASP A 266 23.86 10.85 9.45
N LEU A 267 24.18 10.12 10.52
CA LEU A 267 23.18 9.41 11.31
C LEU A 267 22.23 10.38 12.01
N ALA A 268 22.72 11.51 12.54
CA ALA A 268 21.89 12.54 13.15
C ALA A 268 20.88 13.13 12.14
N LEU A 269 21.32 13.37 10.90
CA LEU A 269 20.46 13.86 9.82
C LEU A 269 19.37 12.86 9.41
N VAL A 270 19.67 11.56 9.50
CA VAL A 270 18.65 10.52 9.27
C VAL A 270 17.67 10.45 10.45
N LEU A 271 18.18 10.44 11.68
CA LEU A 271 17.39 10.30 12.90
C LEU A 271 16.51 11.51 13.20
N ASN A 272 16.92 12.72 12.82
CA ASN A 272 16.09 13.91 12.96
C ASN A 272 15.07 14.09 11.81
N GLY A 273 15.08 13.18 10.82
CA GLY A 273 14.17 13.18 9.68
C GLY A 273 14.52 14.15 8.56
N SER A 274 15.73 14.75 8.56
CA SER A 274 16.20 15.58 7.44
C SER A 274 16.44 14.75 6.18
N PHE A 275 16.88 13.50 6.36
CA PHE A 275 16.99 12.49 5.30
C PHE A 275 16.27 11.21 5.70
N THR A 276 15.64 10.53 4.75
CA THR A 276 15.27 9.12 4.98
C THR A 276 16.52 8.25 4.91
N LEU A 277 16.54 7.10 5.60
CA LEU A 277 17.67 6.17 5.51
C LEU A 277 17.88 5.69 4.07
N PHE A 278 16.78 5.50 3.33
CA PHE A 278 16.82 5.11 1.93
C PHE A 278 17.49 6.17 1.04
N ASP A 279 17.13 7.44 1.20
CA ASP A 279 17.71 8.55 0.42
C ASP A 279 19.18 8.79 0.79
N ALA A 280 19.51 8.69 2.07
CA ALA A 280 20.89 8.76 2.55
C ALA A 280 21.77 7.66 1.92
N MET A 281 21.30 6.41 1.94
CA MET A 281 21.98 5.29 1.31
C MET A 281 22.06 5.46 -0.20
N LYS A 282 20.99 5.90 -0.85
CA LYS A 282 20.96 6.15 -2.30
C LYS A 282 22.02 7.15 -2.71
N ALA A 283 22.07 8.31 -2.05
CA ALA A 283 23.02 9.37 -2.36
C ALA A 283 24.47 8.88 -2.19
N LYS A 284 24.75 8.17 -1.10
CA LYS A 284 26.10 7.62 -0.83
C LYS A 284 26.48 6.51 -1.81
N VAL A 285 25.55 5.62 -2.19
CA VAL A 285 25.77 4.60 -3.22
C VAL A 285 26.02 5.25 -4.58
N ASP A 286 25.22 6.25 -4.96
CA ASP A 286 25.41 6.99 -6.21
C ASP A 286 26.78 7.65 -6.26
N ALA A 287 27.23 8.28 -5.16
CA ALA A 287 28.56 8.88 -5.09
C ALA A 287 29.69 7.85 -5.16
N LEU A 288 29.54 6.71 -4.49
CA LEU A 288 30.49 5.60 -4.53
C LEU A 288 30.61 5.05 -5.95
N VAL A 289 29.48 4.76 -6.60
CA VAL A 289 29.44 4.11 -7.92
C VAL A 289 29.88 5.05 -9.03
N ARG A 290 29.44 6.32 -9.00
CA ARG A 290 29.70 7.28 -10.10
C ARG A 290 31.06 7.95 -10.00
N TYR A 291 31.51 8.25 -8.79
CA TYR A 291 32.70 9.08 -8.57
C TYR A 291 33.77 8.38 -7.74
N GLY A 292 33.51 7.15 -7.27
CA GLY A 292 34.42 6.45 -6.37
C GLY A 292 34.50 7.07 -4.97
N ASN A 293 33.61 8.00 -4.63
CA ASN A 293 33.61 8.73 -3.36
C ASN A 293 33.01 7.87 -2.25
N THR A 294 33.84 7.42 -1.32
CA THR A 294 33.39 6.59 -0.19
C THR A 294 32.73 7.41 0.93
N TYR A 295 32.95 8.73 0.98
CA TYR A 295 32.55 9.60 2.08
C TYR A 295 31.85 10.87 1.60
N LEU A 296 30.73 10.71 0.91
CA LEU A 296 29.79 11.81 0.68
C LEU A 296 29.16 12.22 2.01
N LYS A 297 29.38 13.44 2.48
CA LYS A 297 28.72 13.97 3.68
C LYS A 297 27.30 14.41 3.34
N LEU A 298 26.30 13.93 4.08
CA LEU A 298 24.90 14.25 3.77
C LEU A 298 24.58 15.75 3.94
N ARG A 299 25.30 16.44 4.83
CA ARG A 299 25.14 17.88 5.05
C ARG A 299 25.49 18.75 3.84
N GLU A 300 26.26 18.21 2.89
CA GLU A 300 26.71 18.93 1.70
C GLU A 300 25.74 18.76 0.50
N ILE A 301 24.62 18.06 0.70
CA ILE A 301 23.56 17.80 -0.28
C ILE A 301 22.35 18.68 0.02
#